data_AF-A0A8J2QZW1-F1
#
_entry.id   AF-A0A8J2QZW1-F1
#
_cell.length_a   1.000
_cell.length_b   1.000
_cell.length_c   1.000
_cell.angle_alpha   90.00
_cell.angle_beta   90.00
_cell.angle_gamma   90.00
#
_symmetry.space_group_name_H-M   'P 1'
#
loop_
_entity.id
_entity.type
_entity.pdbx_description
1 polymer ?
#
loop_
_entity_poly.entity_id
_entity_poly.type
_entity_poly.pdbx_seq_one_letter_code
_entity_poly.pdbx_strand_id
1 'polypeptide(L)'
;MTFGLILLKFEVIRHQAFADDLAILTRNPKHCQVLLDEVDKFCEWTDGLRTKPSKCHCLCLGRRNTRYTSYDPGLSLGGQCISTVTENAPFKFLGRKVDNIGRTPSLEGIVDSFLNDLNKVDSQLISNVKKAWIYENYLTSRLNWPFLVYDFNKTLLSKLDAGVIKMLKLWLGLALTADSSALFRGSNSFGMSLKRPSELYKHLRVSKRYILGKSHDADILKSFIRQDENDKYKIHAMNLEMQNEWLDIGDFCIPLALKWRTLIYDWSPALLKFYLNAFQMTLPDQSNLVRWGKRTEKTCYICGKAVGTAKHLLVGCKVLLDSGQYSRRHDRVLEVIREAVSLSVARAQKGITTNERSVGFVREGSRATKSNVKPYSILKAASDWTIMMDTYEKQYKIPEDICASASRPDIFLFSRILKRVVMIELTVPWETNIPEDHTIKVNKYYELTNELTRNRFVVDLYAVEVGARGITAKSLYNLLKDLGLSRTHINAFLERTSKAALVGSFQIWLGRERSLDSGGERITRIS
;
A
#
# COMPACT_ATOMS: atom_id res chain seq x y z
N MET A 1 -56.94 -8.46 -31.41
CA MET A 1 -56.82 -9.92 -31.40
C MET A 1 -55.74 -10.30 -30.41
N THR A 2 -56.14 -10.91 -29.31
CA THR A 2 -55.31 -11.32 -28.18
C THR A 2 -54.54 -12.58 -28.59
N PHE A 3 -53.21 -12.48 -28.79
CA PHE A 3 -52.38 -13.67 -28.95
C PHE A 3 -52.05 -14.20 -27.56
N GLY A 4 -52.86 -15.15 -27.10
CA GLY A 4 -52.60 -15.92 -25.89
C GLY A 4 -51.42 -16.85 -26.12
N LEU A 5 -50.31 -16.60 -25.43
CA LEU A 5 -49.21 -17.56 -25.30
C LEU A 5 -49.72 -18.71 -24.41
N ILE A 6 -50.05 -19.86 -25.01
CA ILE A 6 -50.39 -21.06 -24.26
C ILE A 6 -49.11 -21.58 -23.61
N LEU A 7 -48.88 -21.22 -22.35
CA LEU A 7 -47.93 -21.90 -21.48
C LEU A 7 -48.45 -23.30 -21.19
N LEU A 8 -48.06 -24.28 -22.00
CA LEU A 8 -48.24 -25.69 -21.67
C LEU A 8 -47.52 -25.97 -20.34
N LYS A 9 -48.28 -26.39 -19.32
CA LYS A 9 -47.78 -26.86 -18.02
C LYS A 9 -46.81 -28.03 -18.24
N PHE A 10 -45.51 -27.75 -18.31
CA PHE A 10 -44.45 -28.73 -18.14
C PHE A 10 -43.70 -28.41 -16.85
N GLU A 11 -43.82 -29.29 -15.86
CA GLU A 11 -43.22 -29.10 -14.54
C GLU A 11 -41.68 -28.97 -14.63
N VAL A 12 -41.23 -27.73 -14.39
CA VAL A 12 -39.84 -27.26 -14.22
C VAL A 12 -39.01 -27.21 -15.51
N ILE A 13 -39.36 -26.29 -16.42
CA ILE A 13 -38.44 -25.74 -17.42
C ILE A 13 -37.64 -24.63 -16.75
N ARG A 14 -36.30 -24.72 -16.74
CA ARG A 14 -35.42 -23.60 -16.36
C ARG A 14 -34.65 -23.16 -17.61
N HIS A 15 -34.82 -21.91 -18.01
CA HIS A 15 -34.01 -21.29 -19.05
C HIS A 15 -33.13 -20.21 -18.42
N GLN A 16 -31.89 -20.10 -18.89
CA GLN A 16 -30.99 -19.00 -18.57
C GLN A 16 -30.58 -18.36 -19.89
N ALA A 17 -30.79 -17.05 -20.02
CA ALA A 17 -30.44 -16.31 -21.22
C ALA A 17 -29.56 -15.12 -20.87
N PHE A 18 -28.51 -14.89 -21.66
CA PHE A 18 -27.69 -13.68 -21.60
C PHE A 18 -27.31 -13.28 -23.03
N ALA A 19 -27.83 -12.15 -23.51
CA ALA A 19 -27.74 -11.77 -24.92
C ALA A 19 -28.20 -12.90 -25.85
N ASP A 20 -27.33 -13.39 -26.75
CA ASP A 20 -27.58 -14.52 -27.66
C ASP A 20 -27.33 -15.90 -27.05
N ASP A 21 -26.68 -15.97 -25.88
CA ASP A 21 -26.41 -17.24 -25.18
C ASP A 21 -27.66 -17.72 -24.43
N LEU A 22 -28.32 -18.75 -24.96
CA LEU A 22 -29.47 -19.43 -24.37
C LEU A 22 -29.09 -20.82 -23.85
N ALA A 23 -29.39 -21.10 -22.58
CA ALA A 23 -29.31 -22.42 -21.98
C ALA A 23 -30.72 -22.95 -21.65
N ILE A 24 -31.05 -24.11 -22.23
CA ILE A 24 -32.32 -24.81 -22.01
C ILE A 24 -32.04 -26.02 -21.11
N LEU A 25 -32.72 -26.09 -19.96
CA LEU A 25 -32.64 -27.24 -19.06
C LEU A 25 -34.00 -27.95 -19.00
N THR A 26 -34.00 -29.23 -19.38
CA THR A 26 -35.18 -30.11 -19.31
C THR A 26 -34.83 -31.42 -18.60
N ARG A 27 -35.86 -32.13 -18.09
CA ARG A 27 -35.69 -33.44 -17.46
C ARG A 27 -35.55 -34.59 -18.48
N ASN A 28 -35.95 -34.37 -19.74
CA ASN A 28 -36.06 -35.40 -20.76
C ASN A 28 -35.56 -34.86 -22.11
N PRO A 29 -34.65 -35.57 -22.82
CA PRO A 29 -34.19 -35.20 -24.15
C PRO A 29 -35.32 -34.87 -25.14
N LYS A 30 -36.42 -35.63 -25.12
CA LYS A 30 -37.57 -35.40 -26.01
C LYS A 30 -38.19 -34.02 -25.81
N HIS A 31 -38.31 -33.59 -24.55
CA HIS A 31 -38.82 -32.25 -24.25
C HIS A 31 -37.81 -31.17 -24.64
N CYS A 32 -36.52 -31.45 -24.49
CA CYS A 32 -35.46 -30.56 -24.96
C CYS A 32 -35.57 -30.32 -26.47
N GLN A 33 -35.78 -31.38 -27.26
CA GLN A 33 -35.90 -31.27 -28.70
C GLN A 33 -37.09 -30.40 -29.11
N VAL A 34 -38.26 -30.61 -28.51
CA VAL A 34 -39.44 -29.76 -28.78
C VAL A 34 -39.15 -28.28 -28.52
N LEU A 35 -38.43 -27.97 -27.43
CA LEU A 35 -38.05 -26.58 -27.15
C LEU A 35 -37.02 -26.02 -28.15
N LEU A 36 -36.08 -26.85 -28.60
CA LEU A 36 -35.12 -26.46 -29.64
C LEU A 36 -35.83 -26.16 -30.97
N ASP A 37 -36.81 -26.98 -31.34
CA ASP A 37 -37.61 -26.78 -32.56
C ASP A 37 -38.42 -25.47 -32.48
N GLU A 38 -39.00 -25.15 -31.32
CA GLU A 38 -39.70 -23.88 -31.11
C GLU A 38 -38.76 -22.67 -31.13
N VAL A 39 -37.53 -22.81 -30.61
CA VAL A 39 -36.49 -21.76 -30.71
C VAL A 39 -36.10 -21.54 -32.16
N ASP A 40 -35.96 -22.60 -32.95
CA ASP A 40 -35.61 -22.50 -34.37
C ASP A 40 -36.71 -21.79 -35.16
N LYS A 41 -37.98 -22.19 -34.97
CA LYS A 41 -39.15 -21.51 -35.56
C LYS A 41 -39.22 -20.04 -35.14
N PHE A 42 -38.93 -19.74 -33.88
CA PHE A 42 -38.89 -18.36 -33.41
C PHE A 42 -37.80 -17.56 -34.12
N CYS A 43 -36.59 -18.09 -34.23
CA CYS A 43 -35.51 -17.44 -34.96
C CYS A 43 -35.87 -17.21 -36.43
N GLU A 44 -36.45 -18.20 -37.11
CA GLU A 44 -36.95 -18.07 -38.49
C GLU A 44 -38.01 -16.98 -38.61
N TRP A 45 -38.99 -16.96 -37.70
CA TRP A 45 -40.06 -15.96 -37.68
C TRP A 45 -39.55 -14.52 -37.54
N THR A 46 -38.46 -14.29 -36.80
CA THR A 46 -37.92 -12.93 -36.63
C THR A 46 -37.32 -12.33 -37.90
N ASP A 47 -37.11 -13.13 -38.95
CA ASP A 47 -36.47 -12.80 -40.23
C ASP A 47 -34.99 -12.33 -40.14
N GLY A 48 -34.57 -11.76 -39.00
CA GLY A 48 -33.21 -11.26 -38.73
C GLY A 48 -32.33 -12.16 -37.85
N LEU A 49 -32.85 -13.23 -37.25
CA LEU A 49 -32.06 -14.19 -36.46
C LEU A 49 -31.96 -15.54 -37.17
N ARG A 50 -30.85 -16.26 -36.92
CA ARG A 50 -30.64 -17.64 -37.35
C ARG A 50 -29.90 -18.42 -36.27
N THR A 51 -30.26 -19.68 -36.09
CA THR A 51 -29.56 -20.58 -35.17
C THR A 51 -28.18 -20.96 -35.73
N LYS A 52 -27.21 -21.22 -34.86
CA LYS A 52 -25.86 -21.65 -35.24
C LYS A 52 -25.48 -22.95 -34.54
N PRO A 53 -25.90 -24.13 -35.07
CA PRO A 53 -25.72 -25.42 -34.41
C PRO A 53 -24.27 -25.75 -34.07
N SER A 54 -23.31 -25.29 -34.89
CA SER A 54 -21.87 -25.42 -34.64
C SER A 54 -21.35 -24.75 -33.35
N LYS A 55 -22.11 -23.82 -32.76
CA LYS A 55 -21.80 -23.22 -31.44
C LYS A 55 -22.60 -23.87 -30.31
N CYS A 56 -23.66 -24.62 -30.62
CA CYS A 56 -24.53 -25.26 -29.65
C CYS A 56 -23.89 -26.56 -29.15
N HIS A 57 -24.03 -26.81 -27.85
CA HIS A 57 -23.56 -28.05 -27.23
C HIS A 57 -24.65 -28.60 -26.32
N CYS A 58 -24.72 -29.93 -26.21
CA CYS A 58 -25.63 -30.61 -25.30
C CYS A 58 -24.87 -31.42 -24.24
N LEU A 59 -25.43 -31.44 -23.03
CA LEU A 59 -24.94 -32.27 -21.93
C LEU A 59 -26.14 -33.05 -21.38
N CYS A 60 -26.16 -34.36 -21.61
CA CYS A 60 -27.20 -35.23 -21.07
C CYS A 60 -26.59 -36.23 -20.10
N LEU A 61 -27.20 -36.39 -18.93
CA LEU A 61 -26.77 -37.33 -17.90
C LEU A 61 -27.85 -38.39 -17.69
N GLY A 62 -27.46 -39.65 -17.87
CA GLY A 62 -28.31 -40.82 -17.61
C GLY A 62 -27.81 -41.57 -16.38
N ARG A 63 -28.74 -42.04 -15.55
CA ARG A 63 -28.37 -42.92 -14.43
C ARG A 63 -28.14 -44.34 -14.96
N ARG A 64 -26.92 -44.85 -14.82
CA ARG A 64 -26.58 -46.27 -15.03
C ARG A 64 -26.13 -46.84 -13.69
N ASN A 65 -26.89 -47.79 -13.15
CA ASN A 65 -26.73 -48.32 -11.79
C ASN A 65 -26.80 -47.21 -10.71
N THR A 66 -25.71 -47.03 -9.95
CA THR A 66 -25.58 -46.03 -8.88
C THR A 66 -24.89 -44.74 -9.32
N ARG A 67 -24.45 -44.61 -10.58
CA ARG A 67 -23.71 -43.44 -11.08
C ARG A 67 -24.43 -42.77 -12.26
N TYR A 68 -24.23 -41.47 -12.38
CA TYR A 68 -24.63 -40.72 -13.58
C TYR A 68 -23.48 -40.75 -14.59
N THR A 69 -23.80 -41.07 -15.84
CA THR A 69 -22.87 -41.07 -16.97
C THR A 69 -23.44 -40.22 -18.09
N SER A 70 -22.59 -39.49 -18.79
CA SER A 70 -23.03 -38.78 -20.00
C SER A 70 -23.32 -39.72 -21.15
N TYR A 71 -24.23 -39.31 -22.00
CA TYR A 71 -24.53 -39.96 -23.27
C TYR A 71 -25.00 -38.91 -24.28
N ASP A 72 -24.92 -39.25 -25.57
CA ASP A 72 -25.42 -38.42 -26.65
C ASP A 72 -26.95 -38.59 -26.79
N PRO A 73 -27.74 -37.52 -26.58
CA PRO A 73 -29.19 -37.57 -26.72
C PRO A 73 -29.69 -37.50 -28.17
N GLY A 74 -28.81 -37.26 -29.16
CA GLY A 74 -29.18 -37.13 -30.57
C GLY A 74 -29.99 -35.87 -30.87
N LEU A 75 -29.75 -34.77 -30.13
CA LEU A 75 -30.48 -33.51 -30.33
C LEU A 75 -30.03 -32.79 -31.60
N SER A 76 -30.96 -32.11 -32.26
CA SER A 76 -30.71 -31.31 -33.46
C SER A 76 -31.30 -29.89 -33.33
N LEU A 77 -30.74 -28.95 -34.11
CA LEU A 77 -31.22 -27.58 -34.24
C LEU A 77 -30.94 -27.12 -35.68
N GLY A 78 -31.89 -26.47 -36.37
CA GLY A 78 -31.68 -26.06 -37.77
C GLY A 78 -31.36 -27.22 -38.71
N GLY A 79 -31.89 -28.42 -38.44
CA GLY A 79 -31.61 -29.65 -39.19
C GLY A 79 -30.20 -30.25 -39.01
N GLN A 80 -29.36 -29.69 -38.13
CA GLN A 80 -28.00 -30.19 -37.84
C GLN A 80 -27.92 -30.77 -36.42
N CYS A 81 -27.12 -31.84 -36.24
CA CYS A 81 -26.89 -32.43 -34.93
C CYS A 81 -26.06 -31.50 -34.02
N ILE A 82 -26.48 -31.37 -32.76
CA ILE A 82 -25.78 -30.61 -31.73
C ILE A 82 -24.65 -31.47 -31.16
N SER A 83 -23.47 -30.88 -30.98
CA SER A 83 -22.32 -31.60 -30.41
C SER A 83 -22.53 -31.93 -28.92
N THR A 84 -22.21 -33.15 -28.51
CA THR A 84 -22.24 -33.55 -27.09
C THR A 84 -20.94 -33.15 -26.38
N VAL A 85 -21.05 -32.62 -25.16
CA VAL A 85 -19.86 -32.29 -24.33
C VAL A 85 -19.13 -33.58 -23.92
N THR A 86 -17.83 -33.64 -24.21
CA THR A 86 -16.97 -34.80 -23.88
C THR A 86 -15.91 -34.45 -22.84
N GLU A 87 -15.29 -35.46 -22.25
CA GLU A 87 -14.27 -35.29 -21.21
C GLU A 87 -13.06 -34.48 -21.72
N ASN A 88 -12.66 -34.71 -22.97
CA ASN A 88 -11.53 -34.04 -23.61
C ASN A 88 -11.89 -32.68 -24.23
N ALA A 89 -13.19 -32.35 -24.33
CA ALA A 89 -13.67 -31.10 -24.90
C ALA A 89 -14.75 -30.46 -23.99
N PRO A 90 -14.35 -29.88 -22.85
CA PRO A 90 -15.27 -29.18 -21.96
C PRO A 90 -15.84 -27.93 -22.65
N PHE A 91 -17.15 -27.70 -22.51
CA PHE A 91 -17.84 -26.57 -23.10
C PHE A 91 -17.72 -25.32 -22.23
N LYS A 92 -17.58 -24.15 -22.85
CA LYS A 92 -17.48 -22.86 -22.16
C LYS A 92 -18.80 -22.09 -22.32
N PHE A 93 -19.55 -21.94 -21.23
CA PHE A 93 -20.78 -21.15 -21.17
C PHE A 93 -20.58 -19.94 -20.24
N LEU A 94 -20.81 -18.72 -20.74
CA LEU A 94 -20.63 -17.47 -19.99
C LEU A 94 -19.31 -17.41 -19.20
N GLY A 95 -18.20 -17.80 -19.83
CA GLY A 95 -16.89 -17.80 -19.19
C GLY A 95 -16.57 -18.98 -18.27
N ARG A 96 -17.57 -19.81 -17.92
CA ARG A 96 -17.41 -21.02 -17.11
C ARG A 96 -17.25 -22.25 -18.00
N LYS A 97 -16.17 -23.02 -17.80
CA LYS A 97 -16.01 -24.33 -18.42
C LYS A 97 -16.77 -25.39 -17.63
N VAL A 98 -17.41 -26.30 -18.35
CA VAL A 98 -18.20 -27.42 -17.83
C VAL A 98 -17.76 -28.69 -18.56
N ASP A 99 -17.42 -29.73 -17.82
CA ASP A 99 -17.06 -31.04 -18.39
C ASP A 99 -18.30 -31.88 -18.76
N ASN A 100 -18.05 -33.10 -19.25
CA ASN A 100 -19.08 -34.06 -19.67
C ASN A 100 -19.95 -34.62 -18.53
N ILE A 101 -19.76 -34.18 -17.28
CA ILE A 101 -20.59 -34.54 -16.13
C ILE A 101 -21.08 -33.33 -15.35
N GLY A 102 -20.94 -32.12 -15.92
CA GLY A 102 -21.43 -30.89 -15.32
C GLY A 102 -20.50 -30.26 -14.29
N ARG A 103 -19.26 -30.77 -14.12
CA ARG A 103 -18.29 -30.26 -13.15
C ARG A 103 -17.38 -29.21 -13.76
N THR A 104 -16.77 -28.44 -12.88
CA THR A 104 -15.71 -27.50 -13.22
C THR A 104 -14.42 -28.30 -13.53
N PRO A 105 -13.78 -28.14 -14.69
CA PRO A 105 -12.51 -28.81 -15.01
C PRO A 105 -11.34 -28.27 -14.16
N SER A 106 -10.17 -28.91 -14.26
CA SER A 106 -8.97 -28.45 -13.52
C SER A 106 -8.69 -26.97 -13.76
N LEU A 107 -8.47 -26.24 -12.66
CA LEU A 107 -8.14 -24.82 -12.66
C LEU A 107 -6.63 -24.57 -12.77
N GLU A 108 -5.82 -25.63 -12.85
CA GLU A 108 -4.36 -25.55 -12.97
C GLU A 108 -3.94 -24.74 -14.19
N GLY A 109 -4.60 -24.93 -15.34
CA GLY A 109 -4.31 -24.16 -16.55
C GLY A 109 -4.54 -22.65 -16.39
N ILE A 110 -5.47 -22.23 -15.51
CA ILE A 110 -5.68 -20.80 -15.20
C ILE A 110 -4.52 -20.29 -14.34
N VAL A 111 -4.11 -21.07 -13.34
CA VAL A 111 -2.97 -20.73 -12.48
C VAL A 111 -1.68 -20.64 -13.30
N ASP A 112 -1.41 -21.64 -14.13
CA ASP A 112 -0.20 -21.70 -14.95
C ASP A 112 -0.19 -20.59 -16.02
N SER A 113 -1.33 -20.29 -16.63
CA SER A 113 -1.45 -19.12 -17.52
C SER A 113 -1.11 -17.83 -16.78
N PHE A 114 -1.61 -17.62 -15.57
CA PHE A 114 -1.33 -16.41 -14.80
C PHE A 114 0.15 -16.31 -14.42
N LEU A 115 0.76 -17.42 -13.98
CA LEU A 115 2.19 -17.47 -13.67
C LEU A 115 3.06 -17.22 -14.91
N ASN A 116 2.65 -17.71 -16.08
CA ASN A 116 3.30 -17.39 -17.34
C ASN A 116 3.20 -15.90 -17.68
N ASP A 117 2.09 -15.23 -17.36
CA ASP A 117 1.98 -13.79 -17.57
C ASP A 117 2.88 -12.99 -16.62
N LEU A 118 3.10 -13.46 -15.38
CA LEU A 118 4.14 -12.89 -14.50
C LEU A 118 5.53 -13.01 -15.15
N ASN A 119 5.88 -14.19 -15.69
CA ASN A 119 7.16 -14.40 -16.38
C ASN A 119 7.30 -13.51 -17.62
N LYS A 120 6.22 -13.30 -18.39
CA LYS A 120 6.23 -12.35 -19.51
C LYS A 120 6.54 -10.93 -19.05
N VAL A 121 5.92 -10.46 -17.97
CA VAL A 121 6.22 -9.13 -17.40
C VAL A 121 7.65 -9.08 -16.88
N ASP A 122 8.16 -10.15 -16.27
CA ASP A 122 9.54 -10.23 -15.80
C ASP A 122 10.56 -10.10 -16.94
N SER A 123 10.29 -10.72 -18.08
CA SER A 123 11.17 -10.67 -19.26
C SER A 123 11.27 -9.28 -19.92
N GLN A 124 10.40 -8.34 -19.57
CA GLN A 124 10.41 -7.01 -20.20
C GLN A 124 11.59 -6.16 -19.70
N LEU A 125 12.20 -5.39 -20.61
CA LEU A 125 13.29 -4.43 -20.35
C LEU A 125 12.79 -3.11 -19.74
N ILE A 126 11.93 -3.22 -18.72
CA ILE A 126 11.40 -2.10 -17.95
C ILE A 126 11.91 -2.18 -16.51
N SER A 127 11.86 -1.05 -15.79
CA SER A 127 12.29 -1.05 -14.40
C SER A 127 11.45 -2.02 -13.55
N ASN A 128 12.09 -2.68 -12.59
CA ASN A 128 11.42 -3.68 -11.77
C ASN A 128 10.22 -3.11 -10.98
N VAL A 129 10.29 -1.84 -10.56
CA VAL A 129 9.14 -1.16 -9.92
C VAL A 129 7.95 -1.03 -10.88
N LYS A 130 8.18 -0.78 -12.18
CA LYS A 130 7.12 -0.77 -13.20
C LYS A 130 6.50 -2.16 -13.38
N LYS A 131 7.27 -3.24 -13.25
CA LYS A 131 6.75 -4.62 -13.28
C LYS A 131 5.79 -4.87 -12.11
N ALA A 132 6.15 -4.46 -10.90
CA ALA A 132 5.27 -4.52 -9.73
C ALA A 132 4.00 -3.66 -9.90
N TRP A 133 4.12 -2.49 -10.55
CA TRP A 133 2.97 -1.65 -10.89
C TRP A 133 2.02 -2.34 -11.88
N ILE A 134 2.56 -2.98 -12.93
CA ILE A 134 1.77 -3.76 -13.91
C ILE A 134 1.05 -4.91 -13.20
N TYR A 135 1.71 -5.58 -12.27
CA TYR A 135 1.07 -6.61 -11.46
C TYR A 135 -0.17 -6.08 -10.73
N GLU A 136 -0.02 -4.98 -9.99
CA GLU A 136 -1.08 -4.45 -9.13
C GLU A 136 -2.26 -3.89 -9.92
N ASN A 137 -2.00 -3.27 -11.07
CA ASN A 137 -3.02 -2.54 -11.82
C ASN A 137 -3.59 -3.33 -13.01
N TYR A 138 -2.85 -4.30 -13.54
CA TYR A 138 -3.26 -5.05 -14.74
C TYR A 138 -3.39 -6.55 -14.50
N LEU A 139 -2.34 -7.21 -13.98
CA LEU A 139 -2.36 -8.67 -13.84
C LEU A 139 -3.39 -9.12 -12.81
N THR A 140 -3.46 -8.48 -11.64
CA THR A 140 -4.44 -8.85 -10.59
C THR A 140 -5.88 -8.79 -11.11
N SER A 141 -6.21 -7.81 -11.96
CA SER A 141 -7.53 -7.67 -12.58
C SER A 141 -7.93 -8.89 -13.43
N ARG A 142 -6.96 -9.63 -14.01
CA ARG A 142 -7.24 -10.86 -14.75
C ARG A 142 -7.70 -12.02 -13.86
N LEU A 143 -7.39 -11.99 -12.57
CA LEU A 143 -7.86 -12.99 -11.61
C LEU A 143 -9.29 -12.74 -11.16
N ASN A 144 -9.83 -11.53 -11.34
CA ASN A 144 -11.16 -11.17 -10.85
C ASN A 144 -12.25 -12.10 -11.38
N TRP A 145 -12.31 -12.29 -12.70
CA TRP A 145 -13.34 -13.13 -13.32
C TRP A 145 -13.19 -14.62 -12.94
N PRO A 146 -12.01 -15.25 -13.05
CA PRO A 146 -11.81 -16.62 -12.54
C PRO A 146 -12.20 -16.80 -11.08
N PHE A 147 -11.84 -15.87 -10.20
CA PHE A 147 -12.15 -15.94 -8.76
C PHE A 147 -13.63 -15.77 -8.45
N LEU A 148 -14.36 -14.99 -9.26
CA LEU A 148 -15.82 -14.89 -9.17
C LEU A 148 -16.49 -16.17 -9.67
N VAL A 149 -16.05 -16.73 -10.81
CA VAL A 149 -16.76 -17.85 -11.45
C VAL A 149 -16.45 -19.19 -10.80
N TYR A 150 -15.20 -19.46 -10.46
CA TYR A 150 -14.72 -20.77 -10.03
C TYR A 150 -14.41 -20.84 -8.53
N ASP A 151 -14.47 -22.06 -7.98
CA ASP A 151 -14.08 -22.37 -6.61
C ASP A 151 -12.62 -22.84 -6.59
N PHE A 152 -11.70 -21.98 -6.14
CA PHE A 152 -10.30 -22.33 -6.01
C PHE A 152 -10.04 -23.01 -4.66
N ASN A 153 -9.32 -24.13 -4.68
CA ASN A 153 -8.84 -24.79 -3.47
C ASN A 153 -7.60 -24.09 -2.89
N LYS A 154 -7.29 -24.37 -1.62
CA LYS A 154 -6.17 -23.75 -0.90
C LYS A 154 -4.82 -24.01 -1.59
N THR A 155 -4.60 -25.20 -2.14
CA THR A 155 -3.35 -25.57 -2.81
C THR A 155 -3.06 -24.68 -4.03
N LEU A 156 -4.06 -24.46 -4.88
CA LEU A 156 -3.94 -23.59 -6.05
C LEU A 156 -3.74 -22.12 -5.67
N LEU A 157 -4.43 -21.63 -4.64
CA LEU A 157 -4.24 -20.28 -4.11
C LEU A 157 -2.84 -20.11 -3.52
N SER A 158 -2.33 -21.10 -2.79
CA SER A 158 -0.96 -21.09 -2.27
C SER A 158 0.07 -21.09 -3.40
N LYS A 159 -0.17 -21.82 -4.50
CA LYS A 159 0.70 -21.82 -5.69
C LYS A 159 0.75 -20.43 -6.34
N LEU A 160 -0.41 -19.77 -6.48
CA LEU A 160 -0.49 -18.38 -6.97
C LEU A 160 0.27 -17.41 -6.06
N ASP A 161 0.00 -17.47 -4.75
CA ASP A 161 0.65 -16.62 -3.77
C ASP A 161 2.18 -16.80 -3.78
N ALA A 162 2.67 -18.04 -3.82
CA ALA A 162 4.10 -18.32 -3.85
C ALA A 162 4.78 -17.73 -5.10
N GLY A 163 4.15 -17.89 -6.28
CA GLY A 163 4.65 -17.30 -7.52
C GLY A 163 4.68 -15.77 -7.49
N VAL A 164 3.60 -15.17 -7.00
CA VAL A 164 3.49 -13.70 -6.83
C VAL A 164 4.50 -13.17 -5.82
N ILE A 165 4.63 -13.79 -4.64
CA ILE A 165 5.56 -13.37 -3.60
C ILE A 165 6.99 -13.41 -4.12
N LYS A 166 7.37 -14.48 -4.82
CA LYS A 166 8.70 -14.61 -5.44
C LYS A 166 8.98 -13.45 -6.40
N MET A 167 8.05 -13.17 -7.31
CA MET A 167 8.21 -12.11 -8.32
C MET A 167 8.19 -10.71 -7.69
N LEU A 168 7.26 -10.43 -6.77
CA LEU A 168 7.20 -9.14 -6.09
C LEU A 168 8.43 -8.88 -5.23
N LYS A 169 8.97 -9.90 -4.53
CA LYS A 169 10.22 -9.77 -3.79
C LYS A 169 11.38 -9.40 -4.72
N LEU A 170 11.51 -10.11 -5.84
CA LEU A 170 12.51 -9.81 -6.87
C LEU A 170 12.34 -8.38 -7.42
N TRP A 171 11.13 -8.01 -7.81
CA TRP A 171 10.87 -6.76 -8.48
C TRP A 171 11.01 -5.53 -7.57
N LEU A 172 10.67 -5.67 -6.30
CA LEU A 172 10.77 -4.58 -5.33
C LEU A 172 12.12 -4.56 -4.59
N GLY A 173 12.98 -5.55 -4.85
CA GLY A 173 14.27 -5.71 -4.18
C GLY A 173 14.15 -6.10 -2.71
N LEU A 174 13.03 -6.72 -2.32
CA LEU A 174 12.81 -7.21 -0.97
C LEU A 174 13.58 -8.53 -0.79
N ALA A 175 14.34 -8.68 0.30
CA ALA A 175 15.12 -9.90 0.56
C ALA A 175 14.23 -11.16 0.55
N LEU A 176 14.78 -12.28 0.10
CA LEU A 176 14.05 -13.56 0.07
C LEU A 176 13.53 -13.97 1.46
N THR A 177 14.28 -13.62 2.51
CA THR A 177 13.97 -13.89 3.92
C THR A 177 13.06 -12.86 4.60
N ALA A 178 12.79 -11.71 3.97
CA ALA A 178 11.91 -10.70 4.56
C ALA A 178 10.47 -11.22 4.62
N ASP A 179 9.71 -10.83 5.65
CA ASP A 179 8.30 -11.21 5.75
C ASP A 179 7.51 -10.71 4.52
N SER A 180 6.82 -11.65 3.87
CA SER A 180 5.96 -11.37 2.72
C SER A 180 4.77 -10.49 3.06
N SER A 181 4.37 -10.38 4.34
CA SER A 181 3.28 -9.49 4.75
C SER A 181 3.55 -8.03 4.40
N ALA A 182 4.81 -7.60 4.35
CA ALA A 182 5.20 -6.25 3.97
C ALA A 182 4.65 -5.81 2.60
N LEU A 183 4.49 -6.77 1.68
CA LEU A 183 3.93 -6.54 0.35
C LEU A 183 2.43 -6.25 0.39
N PHE A 184 1.68 -6.93 1.26
CA PHE A 184 0.21 -7.00 1.17
C PHE A 184 -0.52 -6.24 2.28
N ARG A 185 0.09 -6.08 3.45
CA ARG A 185 -0.52 -5.36 4.59
C ARG A 185 -0.80 -3.89 4.21
N GLY A 186 -1.81 -3.31 4.85
CA GLY A 186 -2.23 -1.94 4.59
C GLY A 186 -1.15 -0.89 4.89
N SER A 187 -1.25 0.28 4.26
CA SER A 187 -0.34 1.41 4.49
C SER A 187 -0.30 1.85 5.96
N ASN A 188 -1.44 1.79 6.65
CA ASN A 188 -1.56 2.13 8.07
C ASN A 188 -0.79 1.16 8.98
N SER A 189 -0.48 -0.02 8.47
CA SER A 189 0.36 -1.03 9.13
C SER A 189 1.70 -1.17 8.41
N PHE A 190 2.21 -0.07 7.84
CA PHE A 190 3.53 0.04 7.20
C PHE A 190 3.77 -0.89 5.99
N GLY A 191 2.71 -1.38 5.33
CA GLY A 191 2.84 -2.21 4.13
C GLY A 191 2.61 -1.49 2.81
N MET A 192 2.86 -2.21 1.73
CA MET A 192 2.69 -1.71 0.36
C MET A 192 1.26 -1.80 -0.17
N SER A 193 0.35 -2.47 0.56
CA SER A 193 -1.06 -2.63 0.17
C SER A 193 -1.28 -3.28 -1.20
N LEU A 194 -0.35 -4.15 -1.64
CA LEU A 194 -0.53 -4.90 -2.89
C LEU A 194 -1.60 -5.98 -2.71
N LYS A 195 -2.30 -6.33 -3.79
CA LYS A 195 -3.28 -7.41 -3.76
C LYS A 195 -2.57 -8.75 -3.69
N ARG A 196 -2.86 -9.53 -2.65
CA ARG A 196 -2.48 -10.96 -2.59
C ARG A 196 -3.55 -11.81 -3.30
N PRO A 197 -3.21 -12.75 -4.20
CA PRO A 197 -4.20 -13.56 -4.92
C PRO A 197 -5.19 -14.28 -4.00
N SER A 198 -4.73 -14.93 -2.94
CA SER A 198 -5.62 -15.63 -2.00
C SER A 198 -6.59 -14.69 -1.26
N GLU A 199 -6.16 -13.48 -0.91
CA GLU A 199 -7.02 -12.48 -0.27
C GLU A 199 -8.00 -11.84 -1.26
N LEU A 200 -7.53 -11.56 -2.48
CA LEU A 200 -8.39 -11.10 -3.58
C LEU A 200 -9.50 -12.12 -3.87
N TYR A 201 -9.17 -13.42 -3.90
CA TYR A 201 -10.15 -14.49 -4.03
C TYR A 201 -11.21 -14.41 -2.93
N LYS A 202 -10.80 -14.41 -1.65
CA LYS A 202 -11.73 -14.30 -0.51
C LYS A 202 -12.63 -13.08 -0.63
N HIS A 203 -12.06 -11.91 -0.92
CA HIS A 203 -12.82 -10.67 -1.09
C HIS A 203 -13.90 -10.82 -2.17
N LEU A 204 -13.53 -11.33 -3.35
CA LEU A 204 -14.47 -11.53 -4.46
C LEU A 204 -15.52 -12.60 -4.15
N ARG A 205 -15.17 -13.65 -3.39
CA ARG A 205 -16.15 -14.65 -2.91
C ARG A 205 -17.18 -14.03 -1.97
N VAL A 206 -16.75 -13.14 -1.09
CA VAL A 206 -17.67 -12.38 -0.23
C VAL A 206 -18.55 -11.47 -1.07
N SER A 207 -17.99 -10.71 -2.00
CA SER A 207 -18.74 -9.80 -2.88
C SER A 207 -19.77 -10.54 -3.75
N LYS A 208 -19.38 -11.66 -4.38
CA LYS A 208 -20.31 -12.53 -5.12
C LYS A 208 -21.45 -13.03 -4.24
N ARG A 209 -21.13 -13.50 -3.03
CA ARG A 209 -22.14 -14.01 -2.09
C ARG A 209 -23.05 -12.91 -1.56
N TYR A 210 -22.56 -11.68 -1.39
CA TYR A 210 -23.38 -10.51 -1.06
C TYR A 210 -24.35 -10.15 -2.19
N ILE A 211 -23.86 -10.15 -3.45
CA ILE A 211 -24.71 -9.93 -4.64
C ILE A 211 -25.80 -11.01 -4.71
N LEU A 212 -25.45 -12.27 -4.49
CA LEU A 212 -26.41 -13.38 -4.46
C LEU A 212 -27.34 -13.32 -3.22
N GLY A 213 -26.86 -12.85 -2.07
CA GLY A 213 -27.63 -12.72 -0.83
C GLY A 213 -28.58 -11.53 -0.79
N LYS A 214 -28.44 -10.58 -1.72
CA LYS A 214 -29.46 -9.56 -2.02
C LYS A 214 -30.53 -10.05 -3.00
N SER A 215 -30.42 -11.29 -3.49
CA SER A 215 -31.48 -11.96 -4.25
C SER A 215 -32.61 -12.39 -3.29
N HIS A 216 -33.85 -12.43 -3.78
CA HIS A 216 -35.07 -12.69 -2.98
C HIS A 216 -35.24 -14.17 -2.53
N ASP A 217 -34.17 -14.98 -2.50
CA ASP A 217 -34.24 -16.43 -2.28
C ASP A 217 -33.69 -16.83 -0.89
N ALA A 218 -34.53 -17.48 -0.08
CA ALA A 218 -34.51 -17.42 1.40
C ALA A 218 -33.52 -18.37 2.11
N ASP A 219 -32.99 -19.39 1.42
CA ASP A 219 -32.22 -20.48 2.07
C ASP A 219 -30.72 -20.19 2.30
N ILE A 220 -30.20 -19.05 1.80
CA ILE A 220 -28.75 -18.76 1.74
C ILE A 220 -28.23 -18.04 3.00
N LEU A 221 -29.12 -17.63 3.91
CA LEU A 221 -28.84 -16.59 4.92
C LEU A 221 -28.02 -17.02 6.16
N LYS A 222 -27.70 -18.31 6.36
CA LYS A 222 -27.36 -18.82 7.71
C LYS A 222 -25.88 -19.16 8.00
N SER A 223 -24.89 -18.64 7.28
CA SER A 223 -23.50 -18.81 7.75
C SER A 223 -22.58 -17.65 7.38
N PHE A 224 -22.41 -16.72 8.32
CA PHE A 224 -21.54 -15.54 8.18
C PHE A 224 -20.70 -15.32 9.43
N ILE A 225 -19.40 -15.05 9.23
CA ILE A 225 -18.59 -14.15 10.08
C ILE A 225 -17.59 -13.40 9.18
N ARG A 226 -17.41 -12.11 9.45
CA ARG A 226 -16.36 -11.25 8.91
C ARG A 226 -15.75 -10.42 10.06
N GLN A 227 -14.51 -10.75 10.45
CA GLN A 227 -13.52 -9.90 11.11
C GLN A 227 -12.18 -10.69 11.19
N ASP A 228 -11.04 -10.01 11.40
CA ASP A 228 -9.65 -10.50 11.54
C ASP A 228 -8.84 -10.88 10.28
N GLU A 229 -8.34 -9.87 9.56
CA GLU A 229 -7.26 -10.03 8.57
C GLU A 229 -5.98 -9.26 8.94
N ASN A 230 -6.07 -8.01 9.43
CA ASN A 230 -4.91 -7.31 9.96
C ASN A 230 -4.36 -7.97 11.23
N ASP A 231 -5.24 -8.55 12.06
CA ASP A 231 -4.83 -9.16 13.32
C ASP A 231 -4.08 -10.48 13.10
N LYS A 232 -4.31 -11.18 11.99
CA LYS A 232 -3.48 -12.33 11.59
C LYS A 232 -2.04 -11.94 11.29
N TYR A 233 -1.81 -10.81 10.61
CA TYR A 233 -0.46 -10.31 10.35
C TYR A 233 0.20 -9.79 11.63
N LYS A 234 -0.56 -9.18 12.54
CA LYS A 234 -0.05 -8.77 13.86
C LYS A 234 0.34 -9.98 14.71
N ILE A 235 -0.54 -10.98 14.82
CA ILE A 235 -0.26 -12.24 15.54
C ILE A 235 0.97 -12.93 14.94
N HIS A 236 1.10 -12.97 13.62
CA HIS A 236 2.32 -13.51 12.99
C HIS A 236 3.56 -12.71 13.40
N ALA A 237 3.52 -11.38 13.28
CA ALA A 237 4.65 -10.53 13.61
C ALA A 237 5.03 -10.57 15.10
N MET A 238 4.08 -10.73 16.02
CA MET A 238 4.35 -10.91 17.46
C MET A 238 5.24 -12.13 17.74
N ASN A 239 5.20 -13.15 16.86
CA ASN A 239 6.04 -14.34 16.98
C ASN A 239 7.42 -14.19 16.30
N LEU A 240 7.70 -13.06 15.64
CA LEU A 240 8.99 -12.80 15.00
C LEU A 240 9.89 -12.03 15.97
N GLU A 241 11.13 -12.45 16.13
CA GLU A 241 12.10 -11.79 17.04
C GLU A 241 12.59 -10.45 16.50
N MET A 242 12.71 -10.30 15.17
CA MET A 242 13.33 -9.12 14.54
C MET A 242 12.36 -8.23 13.75
N GLN A 243 11.29 -8.82 13.20
CA GLN A 243 10.41 -8.17 12.21
C GLN A 243 9.08 -7.70 12.83
N ASN A 244 9.15 -7.31 14.11
CA ASN A 244 7.99 -6.96 14.93
C ASN A 244 7.95 -5.48 15.36
N GLU A 245 9.05 -4.72 15.23
CA GLU A 245 9.15 -3.32 15.71
C GLU A 245 8.02 -2.41 15.18
N TRP A 246 7.47 -2.74 14.01
CA TRP A 246 6.37 -1.99 13.40
C TRP A 246 5.06 -2.02 14.20
N LEU A 247 4.90 -2.99 15.11
CA LEU A 247 3.76 -3.11 16.00
C LEU A 247 3.75 -1.98 17.04
N ASP A 248 4.93 -1.58 17.52
CA ASP A 248 5.05 -0.62 18.63
C ASP A 248 5.12 0.83 18.12
N ILE A 249 5.76 1.05 16.97
CA ILE A 249 5.98 2.42 16.48
C ILE A 249 4.69 3.12 16.00
N GLY A 250 3.59 2.39 15.76
CA GLY A 250 2.33 2.96 15.29
C GLY A 250 1.70 3.99 16.25
N ASP A 251 2.05 3.92 17.54
CA ASP A 251 1.50 4.80 18.57
C ASP A 251 2.05 6.23 18.49
N PHE A 252 3.24 6.41 17.93
CA PHE A 252 3.91 7.71 17.84
C PHE A 252 4.42 8.06 16.43
N CYS A 253 4.43 7.12 15.49
CA CYS A 253 4.81 7.35 14.09
C CYS A 253 3.62 7.45 13.13
N ILE A 254 3.87 8.07 11.99
CA ILE A 254 2.97 8.14 10.84
C ILE A 254 3.57 7.27 9.74
N PRO A 255 2.84 6.27 9.23
CA PRO A 255 3.31 5.42 8.14
C PRO A 255 3.62 6.23 6.88
N LEU A 256 4.73 5.85 6.22
CA LEU A 256 5.13 6.48 4.97
C LEU A 256 4.16 6.12 3.85
N ALA A 257 3.62 7.13 3.17
CA ALA A 257 2.75 6.93 2.02
C ALA A 257 3.56 6.50 0.78
N LEU A 258 3.69 5.19 0.54
CA LEU A 258 4.38 4.61 -0.61
C LEU A 258 3.55 4.73 -1.90
N LYS A 259 3.40 5.95 -2.42
CA LYS A 259 2.66 6.20 -3.67
C LYS A 259 3.49 5.76 -4.88
N TRP A 260 2.84 5.12 -5.86
CA TRP A 260 3.49 4.68 -7.10
C TRP A 260 4.23 5.80 -7.83
N ARG A 261 3.67 7.02 -7.88
CA ARG A 261 4.35 8.18 -8.46
C ARG A 261 5.71 8.41 -7.79
N THR A 262 5.73 8.43 -6.46
CA THR A 262 6.96 8.61 -5.67
C THR A 262 7.95 7.46 -5.91
N LEU A 263 7.47 6.22 -5.92
CA LEU A 263 8.32 5.03 -6.14
C LEU A 263 8.92 4.95 -7.55
N ILE A 264 8.18 5.41 -8.57
CA ILE A 264 8.58 5.31 -9.98
C ILE A 264 9.48 6.49 -10.38
N TYR A 265 9.16 7.70 -9.93
CA TYR A 265 9.78 8.92 -10.44
C TYR A 265 10.70 9.61 -9.42
N ASP A 266 10.39 9.53 -8.13
CA ASP A 266 11.10 10.32 -7.12
C ASP A 266 12.17 9.51 -6.36
N TRP A 267 12.03 8.18 -6.28
CA TRP A 267 12.96 7.28 -5.59
C TRP A 267 13.76 6.46 -6.58
N SER A 268 15.06 6.27 -6.30
CA SER A 268 15.85 5.28 -7.03
C SER A 268 15.49 3.86 -6.56
N PRO A 269 15.63 2.83 -7.43
CA PRO A 269 15.43 1.45 -7.02
C PRO A 269 16.31 1.03 -5.84
N ALA A 270 17.54 1.57 -5.75
CA ALA A 270 18.46 1.31 -4.65
C ALA A 270 17.97 1.93 -3.32
N LEU A 271 17.39 3.13 -3.35
CA LEU A 271 16.80 3.78 -2.18
C LEU A 271 15.57 3.01 -1.68
N LEU A 272 14.72 2.53 -2.59
CA LEU A 272 13.57 1.68 -2.25
C LEU A 272 14.03 0.35 -1.63
N LYS A 273 14.99 -0.34 -2.27
CA LYS A 273 15.61 -1.57 -1.75
C LYS A 273 16.18 -1.33 -0.35
N PHE A 274 16.88 -0.22 -0.14
CA PHE A 274 17.40 0.15 1.17
C PHE A 274 16.27 0.34 2.19
N TYR A 275 15.25 1.15 1.89
CA TYR A 275 14.13 1.41 2.79
C TYR A 275 13.42 0.13 3.24
N LEU A 276 13.03 -0.72 2.29
CA LEU A 276 12.28 -1.94 2.58
C LEU A 276 13.07 -2.89 3.47
N ASN A 277 14.35 -3.08 3.18
CA ASN A 277 15.21 -3.97 3.97
C ASN A 277 15.64 -3.34 5.30
N ALA A 278 15.79 -2.01 5.38
CA ALA A 278 16.06 -1.31 6.64
C ALA A 278 14.88 -1.45 7.60
N PHE A 279 13.65 -1.28 7.09
CA PHE A 279 12.43 -1.39 7.89
C PHE A 279 12.17 -2.83 8.35
N GLN A 280 12.50 -3.83 7.52
CA GLN A 280 12.35 -5.25 7.85
C GLN A 280 13.55 -5.85 8.59
N MET A 281 14.54 -5.04 8.98
CA MET A 281 15.75 -5.54 9.64
C MET A 281 16.51 -6.60 8.84
N THR A 282 16.41 -6.54 7.50
CA THR A 282 17.04 -7.48 6.55
C THR A 282 18.11 -6.80 5.69
N LEU A 283 18.65 -5.65 6.12
CA LEU A 283 19.83 -5.10 5.48
C LEU A 283 21.01 -6.07 5.61
N PRO A 284 21.90 -6.17 4.60
CA PRO A 284 23.12 -6.98 4.67
C PRO A 284 24.17 -6.29 5.57
N ASP A 285 23.82 -6.05 6.84
CA ASP A 285 24.73 -5.61 7.89
C ASP A 285 25.52 -6.81 8.43
N GLN A 286 26.59 -6.58 9.19
CA GLN A 286 27.49 -7.64 9.64
C GLN A 286 26.77 -8.67 10.52
N SER A 287 25.81 -8.24 11.33
CA SER A 287 25.04 -9.17 12.15
C SER A 287 24.19 -10.11 11.27
N ASN A 288 23.56 -9.57 10.23
CA ASN A 288 22.76 -10.33 9.28
C ASN A 288 23.63 -11.20 8.37
N LEU A 289 24.79 -10.72 7.92
CA LEU A 289 25.71 -11.50 7.09
C LEU A 289 26.24 -12.73 7.84
N VAL A 290 26.53 -12.59 9.15
CA VAL A 290 26.85 -13.75 9.99
C VAL A 290 25.66 -14.67 10.15
N ARG A 291 24.47 -14.12 10.43
CA ARG A 291 23.22 -14.90 10.53
C ARG A 291 22.90 -15.68 9.25
N TRP A 292 23.26 -15.16 8.08
CA TRP A 292 23.07 -15.81 6.79
C TRP A 292 24.24 -16.73 6.37
N GLY A 293 25.22 -16.96 7.26
CA GLY A 293 26.38 -17.80 6.98
C GLY A 293 27.30 -17.25 5.89
N LYS A 294 27.25 -15.94 5.62
CA LYS A 294 28.08 -15.28 4.61
C LYS A 294 29.38 -14.70 5.18
N ARG A 295 29.45 -14.52 6.50
CA ARG A 295 30.64 -14.07 7.24
C ARG A 295 30.68 -14.73 8.62
N THR A 296 31.82 -14.62 9.31
CA THR A 296 32.04 -15.13 10.68
C THR A 296 32.02 -14.02 11.73
N GLU A 297 32.49 -12.83 11.39
CA GLU A 297 32.59 -11.69 12.30
C GLU A 297 31.39 -10.75 12.20
N LYS A 298 30.78 -10.45 13.36
CA LYS A 298 29.63 -9.54 13.50
C LYS A 298 30.01 -8.14 13.97
N THR A 299 31.29 -7.85 14.16
CA THR A 299 31.79 -6.56 14.64
C THR A 299 31.59 -5.46 13.59
N CYS A 300 31.37 -4.25 14.05
CA CYS A 300 31.21 -3.09 13.20
C CYS A 300 32.56 -2.77 12.50
N TYR A 301 32.63 -2.76 11.17
CA TYR A 301 33.88 -2.43 10.44
C TYR A 301 34.28 -0.96 10.59
N ILE A 302 33.37 -0.08 11.04
CA ILE A 302 33.68 1.35 11.21
C ILE A 302 34.32 1.61 12.57
N CYS A 303 33.73 1.09 13.64
CA CYS A 303 34.23 1.37 14.99
C CYS A 303 35.05 0.24 15.61
N GLY A 304 35.01 -0.98 15.06
CA GLY A 304 35.68 -2.17 15.56
C GLY A 304 35.17 -2.67 16.93
N LYS A 305 34.17 -2.04 17.54
CA LYS A 305 33.79 -2.27 18.95
C LYS A 305 32.44 -2.98 19.10
N ALA A 306 31.37 -2.39 18.58
CA ALA A 306 30.02 -2.93 18.76
C ALA A 306 29.65 -3.93 17.66
N VAL A 307 28.54 -4.65 17.84
CA VAL A 307 27.93 -5.46 16.78
C VAL A 307 27.48 -4.54 15.64
N GLY A 308 27.90 -4.83 14.42
CA GLY A 308 27.57 -4.08 13.20
C GLY A 308 26.15 -4.36 12.71
N THR A 309 25.15 -3.96 13.49
CA THR A 309 23.73 -3.99 13.08
C THR A 309 23.38 -2.74 12.27
N ALA A 310 22.30 -2.79 11.49
CA ALA A 310 21.74 -1.59 10.86
C ALA A 310 21.43 -0.47 11.87
N LYS A 311 20.88 -0.80 13.05
CA LYS A 311 20.64 0.16 14.13
C LYS A 311 21.93 0.83 14.61
N HIS A 312 22.99 0.04 14.83
CA HIS A 312 24.29 0.59 15.20
C HIS A 312 24.85 1.51 14.09
N LEU A 313 24.84 1.08 12.84
CA LEU A 313 25.41 1.84 11.74
C LEU A 313 24.64 3.13 11.43
N LEU A 314 23.32 3.12 11.57
CA LEU A 314 22.51 4.28 11.19
C LEU A 314 22.36 5.30 12.33
N VAL A 315 22.45 4.90 13.60
CA VAL A 315 22.27 5.86 14.71
C VAL A 315 23.22 5.68 15.89
N GLY A 316 23.87 4.52 16.04
CA GLY A 316 24.60 4.17 17.28
C GLY A 316 26.13 4.21 17.19
N CYS A 317 26.70 4.31 16.00
CA CYS A 317 28.15 4.27 15.81
C CYS A 317 28.83 5.59 16.18
N LYS A 318 29.69 5.58 17.22
CA LYS A 318 30.42 6.76 17.70
C LYS A 318 31.36 7.36 16.65
N VAL A 319 32.05 6.53 15.87
CA VAL A 319 32.93 7.02 14.78
C VAL A 319 32.13 7.76 13.69
N LEU A 320 30.92 7.28 13.35
CA LEU A 320 30.04 7.99 12.42
C LEU A 320 29.45 9.27 13.00
N LEU A 321 29.18 9.29 14.30
CA LEU A 321 28.77 10.50 15.01
C LEU A 321 29.89 11.56 14.96
N ASP A 322 31.10 11.18 15.35
CA ASP A 322 32.25 12.09 15.47
C ASP A 322 32.74 12.61 14.11
N SER A 323 32.54 11.83 13.03
CA SER A 323 32.79 12.26 11.65
C SER A 323 31.69 13.17 11.06
N GLY A 324 30.66 13.52 11.84
CA GLY A 324 29.58 14.42 11.42
C GLY A 324 28.57 13.81 10.46
N GLN A 325 28.60 12.49 10.21
CA GLN A 325 27.70 11.85 9.25
C GLN A 325 26.24 11.89 9.70
N TYR A 326 25.99 11.77 11.01
CA TYR A 326 24.65 11.93 11.58
C TYR A 326 24.19 13.39 11.54
N SER A 327 25.09 14.35 11.78
CA SER A 327 24.80 15.78 11.68
C SER A 327 24.43 16.17 10.25
N ARG A 328 25.12 15.64 9.24
CA ARG A 328 24.74 15.84 7.83
C ARG A 328 23.35 15.31 7.50
N ARG A 329 22.97 14.13 8.01
CA ARG A 329 21.59 13.63 7.84
C ARG A 329 20.58 14.53 8.56
N HIS A 330 20.90 14.94 9.77
CA HIS A 330 20.08 15.82 10.59
C HIS A 330 19.80 17.14 9.88
N ASP A 331 20.85 17.83 9.41
CA ASP A 331 20.74 19.14 8.79
C ASP A 331 19.91 19.10 7.49
N ARG A 332 20.00 18.02 6.71
CA ARG A 332 19.12 17.82 5.54
C ARG A 332 17.63 17.76 5.89
N VAL A 333 17.29 17.18 7.04
CA VAL A 333 15.91 17.15 7.53
C VAL A 333 15.54 18.52 8.08
N LEU A 334 16.46 19.16 8.81
CA LEU A 334 16.28 20.47 9.42
C LEU A 334 16.00 21.56 8.36
N GLU A 335 16.70 21.53 7.22
CA GLU A 335 16.46 22.41 6.08
C GLU A 335 15.01 22.35 5.59
N VAL A 336 14.45 21.14 5.48
CA VAL A 336 13.05 20.96 5.05
C VAL A 336 12.07 21.52 6.10
N ILE A 337 12.37 21.35 7.40
CA ILE A 337 11.58 21.94 8.48
C ILE A 337 11.69 23.47 8.45
N ARG A 338 12.89 24.01 8.24
CA ARG A 338 13.15 25.45 8.10
C ARG A 338 12.36 26.07 6.96
N GLU A 339 12.20 25.37 5.84
CA GLU A 339 11.33 25.80 4.74
C GLU A 339 9.85 25.84 5.14
N ALA A 340 9.37 24.83 5.87
CA ALA A 340 7.98 24.79 6.36
C ALA A 340 7.67 25.97 7.30
N VAL A 341 8.64 26.28 8.17
CA VAL A 341 8.62 27.43 9.06
C VAL A 341 8.63 28.75 8.25
N SER A 342 9.54 28.90 7.27
CA SER A 342 9.58 30.07 6.37
C SER A 342 8.25 30.31 5.67
N LEU A 343 7.65 29.25 5.11
CA LEU A 343 6.36 29.35 4.43
C LEU A 343 5.27 29.85 5.37
N SER A 344 5.28 29.39 6.61
CA SER A 344 4.28 29.76 7.63
C SER A 344 4.46 31.21 8.10
N VAL A 345 5.70 31.67 8.31
CA VAL A 345 6.01 33.08 8.60
C VAL A 345 5.59 33.99 7.45
N ALA A 346 5.94 33.64 6.21
CA ALA A 346 5.55 34.43 5.03
C ALA A 346 4.01 34.53 4.88
N ARG A 347 3.27 33.48 5.24
CA ARG A 347 1.80 33.50 5.28
C ARG A 347 1.25 34.41 6.38
N ALA A 348 1.83 34.36 7.57
CA ALA A 348 1.45 35.22 8.68
C ALA A 348 1.67 36.70 8.34
N GLN A 349 2.79 37.04 7.69
CA GLN A 349 3.10 38.38 7.22
C GLN A 349 2.16 38.87 6.12
N LYS A 350 1.80 38.02 5.14
CA LYS A 350 0.77 38.36 4.12
C LYS A 350 -0.63 38.58 4.74
N GLY A 351 -0.91 37.97 5.88
CA GLY A 351 -2.14 38.23 6.64
C GLY A 351 -2.26 39.67 7.13
N ILE A 352 -1.12 40.37 7.32
CA ILE A 352 -1.09 41.80 7.73
C ILE A 352 -1.56 42.69 6.57
N THR A 353 -1.14 42.40 5.35
CA THR A 353 -1.40 43.25 4.17
C THR A 353 -2.79 43.06 3.56
N THR A 354 -3.47 41.95 3.86
CA THR A 354 -4.76 41.56 3.26
C THR A 354 -5.97 41.82 4.16
N ASN A 355 -5.81 42.62 5.22
CA ASN A 355 -6.88 42.98 6.15
C ASN A 355 -7.90 44.00 5.58
N GLU A 356 -7.99 44.12 4.24
CA GLU A 356 -9.14 44.77 3.60
C GLU A 356 -10.34 43.82 3.69
N ARG A 357 -11.36 44.23 4.44
CA ARG A 357 -12.64 43.51 4.54
C ARG A 357 -13.29 43.48 3.15
N SER A 358 -13.09 42.41 2.38
CA SER A 358 -13.88 42.22 1.16
C SER A 358 -15.26 41.70 1.54
N VAL A 359 -16.29 42.48 1.23
CA VAL A 359 -17.68 42.04 1.33
C VAL A 359 -17.95 41.13 0.14
N GLY A 360 -18.22 39.85 0.41
CA GLY A 360 -18.57 38.89 -0.62
C GLY A 360 -20.03 39.08 -1.05
N PHE A 361 -20.25 39.70 -2.21
CA PHE A 361 -21.57 39.78 -2.83
C PHE A 361 -21.97 38.39 -3.35
N VAL A 362 -23.15 37.92 -2.97
CA VAL A 362 -23.74 36.66 -3.44
C VAL A 362 -25.00 37.00 -4.24
N ARG A 363 -25.20 36.34 -5.39
CA ARG A 363 -26.42 36.55 -6.19
C ARG A 363 -27.66 36.12 -5.40
N GLU A 364 -28.75 36.86 -5.59
CA GLU A 364 -30.08 36.52 -5.06
C GLU A 364 -30.45 35.07 -5.41
N GLY A 365 -30.99 34.33 -4.44
CA GLY A 365 -31.31 32.89 -4.57
C GLY A 365 -30.12 31.93 -4.40
N SER A 366 -28.88 32.42 -4.26
CA SER A 366 -27.68 31.59 -4.07
C SER A 366 -27.29 31.52 -2.60
N ARG A 367 -27.00 30.31 -2.07
CA ARG A 367 -26.42 30.19 -0.72
C ARG A 367 -24.96 30.62 -0.73
N ALA A 368 -24.57 31.47 0.21
CA ALA A 368 -23.17 31.80 0.45
C ALA A 368 -22.38 30.53 0.77
N THR A 369 -21.30 30.27 0.03
CA THR A 369 -20.33 29.25 0.40
C THR A 369 -19.69 29.68 1.72
N LYS A 370 -19.90 28.90 2.80
CA LYS A 370 -19.23 29.16 4.08
C LYS A 370 -17.73 29.20 3.81
N SER A 371 -17.09 30.35 4.01
CA SER A 371 -15.64 30.44 3.94
C SER A 371 -15.06 29.48 4.98
N ASN A 372 -14.16 28.58 4.57
CA ASN A 372 -13.44 27.73 5.52
C ASN A 372 -12.80 28.63 6.57
N VAL A 373 -13.11 28.40 7.85
CA VAL A 373 -12.47 29.09 8.97
C VAL A 373 -10.96 28.94 8.79
N LYS A 374 -10.22 30.06 8.84
CA LYS A 374 -8.76 30.02 8.71
C LYS A 374 -8.20 29.06 9.78
N PRO A 375 -7.33 28.12 9.41
CA PRO A 375 -6.76 27.19 10.37
C PRO A 375 -6.00 27.97 11.44
N TYR A 376 -6.10 27.51 12.69
CA TYR A 376 -5.29 28.03 13.79
C TYR A 376 -3.80 27.95 13.43
N SER A 377 -3.05 28.99 13.78
CA SER A 377 -1.59 29.02 13.68
C SER A 377 -1.00 29.66 14.93
N ILE A 378 0.10 29.10 15.44
CA ILE A 378 0.94 29.70 16.50
C ILE A 378 1.66 30.94 16.00
N LEU A 379 1.95 31.02 14.69
CA LEU A 379 2.57 32.17 14.06
C LEU A 379 1.50 33.20 13.72
N LYS A 380 1.32 34.17 14.63
CA LYS A 380 0.41 35.30 14.44
C LYS A 380 1.01 36.34 13.50
N ALA A 381 0.14 37.19 12.96
CA ALA A 381 0.50 38.29 12.09
C ALA A 381 1.43 39.27 12.82
N ALA A 382 2.71 39.29 12.45
CA ALA A 382 3.72 40.26 12.89
C ALA A 382 4.80 40.44 11.82
N SER A 383 5.36 41.65 11.72
CA SER A 383 6.36 42.00 10.71
C SER A 383 7.78 41.58 11.10
N ASP A 384 8.05 41.30 12.36
CA ASP A 384 9.39 41.19 12.95
C ASP A 384 9.84 39.75 13.26
N TRP A 385 9.12 38.74 12.77
CA TRP A 385 9.51 37.34 12.94
C TRP A 385 10.94 37.09 12.43
N THR A 386 11.82 36.72 13.36
CA THR A 386 13.20 36.33 13.07
C THR A 386 13.36 34.83 13.25
N ILE A 387 14.12 34.18 12.37
CA ILE A 387 14.32 32.73 12.38
C ILE A 387 15.82 32.43 12.42
N MET A 388 16.26 31.77 13.48
CA MET A 388 17.63 31.31 13.69
C MET A 388 17.66 29.79 13.54
N MET A 389 18.75 29.25 13.00
CA MET A 389 18.91 27.81 12.73
C MET A 389 20.31 27.39 13.14
N ASP A 390 20.41 26.35 13.97
CA ASP A 390 21.67 25.69 14.34
C ASP A 390 21.93 24.57 13.34
N THR A 391 23.12 24.55 12.76
CA THR A 391 23.58 23.48 11.88
C THR A 391 24.99 23.08 12.28
N TYR A 392 25.46 21.96 11.76
CA TYR A 392 26.83 21.51 11.99
C TYR A 392 27.88 22.56 11.60
N GLU A 393 27.63 23.33 10.54
CA GLU A 393 28.58 24.34 10.02
C GLU A 393 28.35 25.75 10.58
N LYS A 394 27.13 26.05 11.03
CA LYS A 394 26.74 27.39 11.47
C LYS A 394 25.91 27.33 12.74
N GLN A 395 26.50 27.86 13.81
CA GLN A 395 25.86 28.00 15.10
C GLN A 395 25.42 29.44 15.34
N TYR A 396 24.30 29.62 16.02
CA TYR A 396 23.81 30.95 16.38
C TYR A 396 23.93 31.22 17.88
N LYS A 397 23.74 32.49 18.27
CA LYS A 397 23.58 32.89 19.67
C LYS A 397 22.23 33.57 19.83
N ILE A 398 21.48 33.22 20.87
CA ILE A 398 20.22 33.91 21.19
C ILE A 398 20.57 35.38 21.53
N PRO A 399 19.86 36.37 20.97
CA PRO A 399 20.09 37.76 21.32
C PRO A 399 19.88 38.01 22.82
N GLU A 400 20.79 38.77 23.45
CA GLU A 400 20.78 39.00 24.90
C GLU A 400 19.49 39.67 25.38
N ASP A 401 18.85 40.50 24.53
CA ASP A 401 17.58 41.15 24.82
C ASP A 401 16.37 40.18 24.85
N ILE A 402 16.55 38.96 24.31
CA ILE A 402 15.56 37.89 24.38
C ILE A 402 15.86 37.00 25.59
N CYS A 403 17.08 36.46 25.68
CA CYS A 403 17.53 35.58 26.76
C CYS A 403 19.06 35.41 26.71
N ALA A 404 19.75 35.62 27.82
CA ALA A 404 21.18 35.36 27.94
C ALA A 404 21.44 33.87 28.18
N SER A 405 21.37 33.05 27.12
CA SER A 405 21.54 31.60 27.22
C SER A 405 22.53 31.05 26.19
N ALA A 406 23.30 30.04 26.60
CA ALA A 406 24.17 29.26 25.71
C ALA A 406 23.41 28.13 24.99
N SER A 407 22.15 27.88 25.35
CA SER A 407 21.30 26.87 24.74
C SER A 407 20.96 27.23 23.29
N ARG A 408 20.95 26.22 22.41
CA ARG A 408 20.68 26.38 20.98
C ARG A 408 19.74 25.28 20.49
N PRO A 409 18.42 25.48 20.59
CA PRO A 409 17.46 24.69 19.82
C PRO A 409 17.80 24.73 18.33
N ASP A 410 17.54 23.64 17.60
CA ASP A 410 17.90 23.56 16.17
C ASP A 410 17.25 24.65 15.32
N ILE A 411 16.02 25.06 15.63
CA ILE A 411 15.40 26.28 15.10
C ILE A 411 14.83 27.10 16.25
N PHE A 412 15.16 28.40 16.26
CA PHE A 412 14.65 29.37 17.22
C PHE A 412 14.01 30.54 16.50
N LEU A 413 12.70 30.69 16.69
CA LEU A 413 11.91 31.80 16.16
C LEU A 413 11.53 32.75 17.28
N PHE A 414 11.52 34.04 16.99
CA PHE A 414 10.97 35.01 17.93
C PHE A 414 10.37 36.23 17.22
N SER A 415 9.41 36.85 17.90
CA SER A 415 8.87 38.18 17.59
C SER A 415 8.90 39.00 18.88
N ARG A 416 9.53 40.17 18.80
CA ARG A 416 9.62 41.15 19.90
C ARG A 416 8.28 41.85 20.07
N ILE A 417 7.58 42.14 18.97
CA ILE A 417 6.26 42.77 18.96
C ILE A 417 5.23 41.89 19.68
N LEU A 418 5.19 40.60 19.33
CA LEU A 418 4.23 39.66 19.92
C LEU A 418 4.69 39.11 21.27
N LYS A 419 5.93 39.39 21.68
CA LYS A 419 6.59 38.73 22.81
C LYS A 419 6.37 37.21 22.76
N ARG A 420 6.73 36.60 21.62
CA ARG A 420 6.57 35.15 21.42
C ARG A 420 7.86 34.52 20.91
N VAL A 421 8.14 33.32 21.41
CA VAL A 421 9.24 32.46 20.99
C VAL A 421 8.70 31.09 20.60
N VAL A 422 9.20 30.54 19.49
CA VAL A 422 8.95 29.14 19.10
C VAL A 422 10.30 28.44 18.98
N MET A 423 10.49 27.36 19.74
CA MET A 423 11.70 26.56 19.74
C MET A 423 11.40 25.20 19.12
N ILE A 424 12.22 24.74 18.19
CA ILE A 424 12.08 23.44 17.54
C ILE A 424 13.41 22.71 17.70
N GLU A 425 13.38 21.54 18.34
CA GLU A 425 14.50 20.62 18.44
C GLU A 425 14.18 19.38 17.61
N LEU A 426 14.99 19.10 16.59
CA LEU A 426 14.89 17.93 15.76
C LEU A 426 15.74 16.80 16.33
N THR A 427 15.20 15.59 16.32
CA THR A 427 15.99 14.37 16.52
C THR A 427 15.75 13.40 15.37
N VAL A 428 16.81 12.71 14.91
CA VAL A 428 16.71 11.68 13.86
C VAL A 428 17.12 10.30 14.41
N PRO A 429 16.26 9.67 15.24
CA PRO A 429 16.63 8.48 16.00
C PRO A 429 16.29 7.18 15.26
N TRP A 430 16.60 6.04 15.87
CA TRP A 430 15.90 4.80 15.52
C TRP A 430 14.48 4.89 16.04
N GLU A 431 13.47 4.50 15.25
CA GLU A 431 12.06 4.82 15.53
C GLU A 431 11.61 4.37 16.93
N THR A 432 12.05 3.21 17.42
CA THR A 432 11.70 2.72 18.77
C THR A 432 12.19 3.63 19.90
N ASN A 433 13.19 4.48 19.66
CA ASN A 433 13.76 5.38 20.66
C ASN A 433 13.02 6.73 20.74
N ILE A 434 12.09 7.02 19.82
CA ILE A 434 11.37 8.30 19.74
C ILE A 434 10.78 8.74 21.09
N PRO A 435 10.06 7.90 21.87
CA PRO A 435 9.46 8.34 23.13
C PRO A 435 10.48 8.81 24.17
N GLU A 436 11.60 8.09 24.28
CA GLU A 436 12.67 8.40 25.23
C GLU A 436 13.40 9.68 24.82
N ASP A 437 13.82 9.76 23.55
CA ASP A 437 14.51 10.93 23.00
C ASP A 437 13.65 12.19 23.11
N HIS A 438 12.34 12.09 22.82
CA HIS A 438 11.40 13.19 22.97
C HIS A 438 11.40 13.76 24.39
N THR A 439 11.32 12.88 25.39
CA THR A 439 11.31 13.27 26.81
C THR A 439 12.62 13.93 27.21
N ILE A 440 13.76 13.37 26.80
CA ILE A 440 15.09 13.95 27.06
C ILE A 440 15.21 15.35 26.46
N LYS A 441 14.75 15.55 25.22
CA LYS A 441 14.85 16.83 24.53
C LYS A 441 13.91 17.90 25.09
N VAL A 442 12.70 17.53 25.50
CA VAL A 442 11.80 18.45 26.21
C VAL A 442 12.44 18.91 27.53
N ASN A 443 12.97 17.98 28.32
CA ASN A 443 13.61 18.29 29.60
C ASN A 443 14.89 19.12 29.44
N LYS A 444 15.66 18.90 28.37
CA LYS A 444 16.88 19.68 28.05
C LYS A 444 16.61 21.19 28.01
N TYR A 445 15.44 21.62 27.55
CA TYR A 445 15.10 23.04 27.38
C TYR A 445 14.20 23.60 28.48
N TYR A 446 13.91 22.83 29.52
CA TYR A 446 13.03 23.26 30.61
C TYR A 446 13.48 24.59 31.24
N GLU A 447 14.75 24.71 31.63
CA GLU A 447 15.26 25.95 32.22
C GLU A 447 15.19 27.15 31.26
N LEU A 448 15.50 26.94 29.98
CA LEU A 448 15.40 28.00 28.95
C LEU A 448 13.94 28.46 28.78
N THR A 449 12.97 27.54 28.77
CA THR A 449 11.54 27.91 28.69
C THR A 449 11.10 28.76 29.87
N ASN A 450 11.58 28.44 31.08
CA ASN A 450 11.27 29.19 32.30
C ASN A 450 11.87 30.60 32.25
N GLU A 451 13.13 30.73 31.81
CA GLU A 451 13.80 32.02 31.70
C GLU A 451 13.12 32.92 30.65
N LEU A 452 12.79 32.39 29.49
CA LEU A 452 12.03 33.12 28.45
C LEU A 452 10.66 33.58 28.95
N THR A 453 9.98 32.73 29.73
CA THR A 453 8.69 33.08 30.33
C THR A 453 8.84 34.19 31.36
N ARG A 454 9.90 34.17 32.19
CA ARG A 454 10.26 35.28 33.11
C ARG A 454 10.54 36.57 32.35
N ASN A 455 11.13 36.47 31.16
CA ASN A 455 11.35 37.59 30.23
C ASN A 455 10.07 38.01 29.48
N ARG A 456 8.90 37.54 29.93
CA ARG A 456 7.55 37.87 29.43
C ARG A 456 7.29 37.41 28.00
N PHE A 457 8.00 36.39 27.52
CA PHE A 457 7.68 35.74 26.25
C PHE A 457 6.66 34.62 26.45
N VAL A 458 5.73 34.48 25.50
CA VAL A 458 4.96 33.25 25.29
C VAL A 458 5.87 32.26 24.56
N VAL A 459 6.06 31.06 25.12
CA VAL A 459 7.03 30.09 24.61
C VAL A 459 6.32 28.83 24.15
N ASP A 460 6.53 28.45 22.89
CA ASP A 460 6.09 27.17 22.33
C ASP A 460 7.34 26.31 22.02
N LEU A 461 7.53 25.19 22.74
CA LEU A 461 8.62 24.23 22.51
C LEU A 461 8.11 22.99 21.78
N TYR A 462 8.77 22.63 20.68
CA TYR A 462 8.49 21.44 19.89
C TYR A 462 9.75 20.57 19.79
N ALA A 463 9.81 19.49 20.57
CA ALA A 463 10.67 18.35 20.24
C ALA A 463 9.99 17.56 19.12
N VAL A 464 10.68 17.41 17.97
CA VAL A 464 10.15 16.72 16.79
C VAL A 464 11.10 15.65 16.31
N GLU A 465 10.53 14.52 15.88
CA GLU A 465 11.31 13.36 15.49
C GLU A 465 11.00 12.92 14.06
N VAL A 466 12.06 12.54 13.35
CA VAL A 466 11.97 11.84 12.07
C VAL A 466 12.89 10.64 12.16
N GLY A 467 12.35 9.43 12.12
CA GLY A 467 13.15 8.22 12.23
C GLY A 467 14.20 8.10 11.12
N ALA A 468 15.34 7.50 11.45
CA ALA A 468 16.46 7.28 10.55
C ALA A 468 16.09 6.39 9.37
N ARG A 469 15.02 5.58 9.45
CA ARG A 469 14.50 4.82 8.30
C ARG A 469 13.51 5.62 7.45
N GLY A 470 13.35 6.91 7.72
CA GLY A 470 12.47 7.81 6.99
C GLY A 470 11.02 7.80 7.49
N ILE A 471 10.74 7.25 8.68
CA ILE A 471 9.39 7.27 9.25
C ILE A 471 9.19 8.55 10.06
N THR A 472 8.19 9.36 9.70
CA THR A 472 7.92 10.63 10.41
C THR A 472 7.12 10.41 11.68
N ALA A 473 7.42 11.13 12.77
CA ALA A 473 6.65 11.08 14.00
C ALA A 473 5.38 11.97 13.97
N LYS A 474 4.43 11.67 14.85
CA LYS A 474 3.23 12.49 15.10
C LYS A 474 3.59 13.88 15.63
N SER A 475 4.70 14.02 16.35
CA SER A 475 5.24 15.30 16.82
C SER A 475 5.52 16.28 15.68
N LEU A 476 6.15 15.83 14.60
CA LEU A 476 6.37 16.65 13.40
C LEU A 476 5.05 17.06 12.73
N TYR A 477 4.09 16.14 12.64
CA TYR A 477 2.76 16.47 12.13
C TYR A 477 2.07 17.55 12.97
N ASN A 478 2.15 17.45 14.30
CA ASN A 478 1.58 18.43 15.22
C ASN A 478 2.24 19.80 15.06
N LEU A 479 3.57 19.87 14.96
CA LEU A 479 4.29 21.10 14.63
C LEU A 479 3.77 21.71 13.31
N LEU A 480 3.70 20.94 12.23
CA LEU A 480 3.26 21.45 10.92
C LEU A 480 1.80 21.92 10.94
N LYS A 481 0.95 21.24 11.71
CA LYS A 481 -0.44 21.64 11.95
C LYS A 481 -0.51 22.96 12.72
N ASP A 482 0.27 23.09 13.79
CA ASP A 482 0.29 24.27 14.65
C ASP A 482 0.94 25.47 13.97
N LEU A 483 1.84 25.25 13.01
CA LEU A 483 2.31 26.29 12.07
C LEU A 483 1.18 26.81 11.14
N GLY A 484 0.01 26.18 11.13
CA GLY A 484 -1.15 26.59 10.34
C GLY A 484 -1.09 26.13 8.89
N LEU A 485 -0.32 25.09 8.59
CA LEU A 485 -0.22 24.56 7.24
C LEU A 485 -1.47 23.74 6.89
N SER A 486 -1.95 23.89 5.65
CA SER A 486 -3.04 23.04 5.13
C SER A 486 -2.62 21.58 5.06
N ARG A 487 -3.56 20.63 5.08
CA ARG A 487 -3.30 19.19 4.92
C ARG A 487 -2.37 18.85 3.74
N THR A 488 -2.54 19.50 2.59
CA THR A 488 -1.68 19.28 1.40
C THR A 488 -0.22 19.63 1.67
N HIS A 489 0.03 20.81 2.26
CA HIS A 489 1.37 21.23 2.67
C HIS A 489 1.95 20.30 3.75
N ILE A 490 1.16 19.92 4.76
CA ILE A 490 1.60 18.99 5.80
C ILE A 490 2.08 17.67 5.17
N ASN A 491 1.25 17.06 4.33
CA ASN A 491 1.61 15.81 3.66
C ASN A 491 2.86 15.94 2.78
N ALA A 492 3.01 17.08 2.09
CA ALA A 492 4.20 17.35 1.28
C ALA A 492 5.47 17.49 2.13
N PHE A 493 5.42 18.21 3.25
CA PHE A 493 6.58 18.35 4.13
C PHE A 493 6.93 17.04 4.85
N LEU A 494 5.94 16.25 5.28
CA LEU A 494 6.20 14.90 5.83
C LEU A 494 6.88 13.99 4.81
N GLU A 495 6.44 14.00 3.54
CA GLU A 495 7.05 13.21 2.47
C GLU A 495 8.50 13.67 2.18
N ARG A 496 8.76 14.99 2.23
CA ARG A 496 10.09 15.56 2.03
C ARG A 496 11.04 15.32 3.20
N THR A 497 10.61 15.48 4.45
CA THR A 497 11.45 15.19 5.64
C THR A 497 11.77 13.70 5.73
N SER A 498 10.78 12.83 5.47
CA SER A 498 10.96 11.39 5.33
C SER A 498 12.07 11.06 4.31
N LYS A 499 11.95 11.62 3.10
CA LYS A 499 12.93 11.38 2.03
C LYS A 499 14.31 11.91 2.41
N ALA A 500 14.40 13.10 3.03
CA ALA A 500 15.67 13.68 3.46
C ALA A 500 16.39 12.78 4.49
N ALA A 501 15.66 12.30 5.49
CA ALA A 501 16.20 11.37 6.49
C ALA A 501 16.66 10.06 5.84
N LEU A 502 15.83 9.48 4.98
CA LEU A 502 16.11 8.22 4.29
C LEU A 502 17.32 8.32 3.37
N VAL A 503 17.43 9.41 2.60
CA VAL A 503 18.59 9.67 1.73
C VAL A 503 19.86 9.83 2.56
N GLY A 504 19.83 10.58 3.67
CA GLY A 504 20.99 10.72 4.55
C GLY A 504 21.42 9.38 5.15
N SER A 505 20.46 8.56 5.61
CA SER A 505 20.74 7.20 6.09
C SER A 505 21.27 6.27 5.01
N PHE A 506 20.75 6.39 3.79
CA PHE A 506 21.24 5.61 2.65
C PHE A 506 22.67 5.99 2.26
N GLN A 507 23.04 7.27 2.38
CA GLN A 507 24.42 7.72 2.17
C GLN A 507 25.37 7.18 3.23
N ILE A 508 24.96 7.19 4.51
CA ILE A 508 25.71 6.53 5.60
C ILE A 508 25.88 5.05 5.28
N TRP A 509 24.79 4.39 4.88
CA TRP A 509 24.80 2.98 4.49
C TRP A 509 25.76 2.72 3.32
N LEU A 510 25.75 3.51 2.26
CA LEU A 510 26.69 3.31 1.14
C LEU A 510 28.14 3.62 1.51
N GLY A 511 28.39 4.65 2.33
CA GLY A 511 29.73 5.05 2.76
C GLY A 511 30.46 3.99 3.58
N ARG A 512 29.70 3.04 4.12
CA ARG A 512 30.15 1.90 4.90
C ARG A 512 31.12 0.98 4.16
N GLU A 513 31.00 0.91 2.83
CA GLU A 513 31.87 0.08 1.98
C GLU A 513 33.21 0.79 1.68
N ARG A 514 33.26 2.13 1.70
CA ARG A 514 34.51 2.88 1.40
C ARG A 514 35.58 2.75 2.47
N SER A 515 35.20 2.47 3.72
CA SER A 515 36.12 2.13 4.81
C SER A 515 36.72 0.72 4.67
N LEU A 516 36.18 -0.13 3.78
CA LEU A 516 36.76 -1.44 3.47
C LEU A 516 37.84 -1.33 2.37
N ASP A 517 37.76 -0.35 1.47
CA ASP A 517 38.71 -0.19 0.36
C ASP A 517 40.12 0.26 0.79
N SER A 518 40.31 0.67 2.04
CA SER A 518 41.65 0.91 2.63
C SER A 518 42.36 -0.37 3.11
N GLY A 519 41.70 -1.53 3.05
CA GLY A 519 42.30 -2.86 3.24
C GLY A 519 41.86 -3.75 2.08
N GLY A 520 42.68 -3.83 1.05
CA GLY A 520 42.30 -4.31 -0.28
C GLY A 520 41.54 -5.62 -0.31
N GLU A 521 40.26 -5.56 -0.67
CA GLU A 521 39.56 -6.62 -1.41
C GLU A 521 38.28 -6.03 -2.02
N ARG A 522 38.27 -5.89 -3.36
CA ARG A 522 37.10 -5.45 -4.12
C ARG A 522 35.97 -6.45 -3.91
N ILE A 523 34.93 -6.05 -3.18
CA ILE A 523 33.68 -6.80 -3.12
C ILE A 523 32.97 -6.68 -4.48
N THR A 524 32.95 -7.78 -5.22
CA THR A 524 32.10 -7.96 -6.39
C THR A 524 30.64 -7.73 -6.00
N ARG A 525 29.96 -6.88 -6.79
CA ARG A 525 28.52 -6.59 -6.68
C ARG A 525 27.72 -7.89 -6.62
N ILE A 526 27.13 -8.20 -5.47
CA ILE A 526 26.08 -9.21 -5.39
C ILE A 526 24.76 -8.50 -5.70
N SER A 527 24.21 -8.86 -6.86
CA SER A 527 22.95 -8.43 -7.49
C SER A 527 21.74 -8.41 -6.54
#